data_AF-A0A8K0CYM9-F1
#
_entry.id   AF-A0A8K0CYM9-F1
#
_cell.length_a   1.000
_cell.length_b   1.000
_cell.length_c   1.000
_cell.angle_alpha   90.00
_cell.angle_beta   90.00
_cell.angle_gamma   90.00
#
_symmetry.space_group_name_H-M   'P 1'
#
loop_
_entity.id
_entity.type
_entity.pdbx_description
1 polymer ?
#
loop_
_entity_poly.entity_id
_entity_poly.type
_entity_poly.pdbx_seq_one_letter_code
_entity_poly.pdbx_strand_id
1 'polypeptide(L)'
;MPRSKRGTKRIISTEQAMKAAVQDILETHMSLKVARDKHNTLIDFSYDPKLDIHRLFSSEEKQELADYLKPVAHFHYGLTTYQTRKLAYDYAETNGKNLPI
;
A
#
# COMPACT_ATOMS: atom_id res chain seq x y z
N MET A 1 -21.53 -15.67 -25.23
CA MET A 1 -20.25 -15.23 -24.63
C MET A 1 -19.73 -16.29 -23.67
N PRO A 2 -18.53 -16.86 -23.84
CA PRO A 2 -17.98 -17.78 -22.84
C PRO A 2 -17.52 -16.96 -21.62
N ARG A 3 -18.10 -17.25 -20.45
CA ARG A 3 -17.91 -16.49 -19.19
C ARG A 3 -16.52 -16.70 -18.55
N SER A 4 -15.66 -17.53 -19.13
CA SER A 4 -14.31 -17.79 -18.62
C SER A 4 -13.29 -17.74 -19.77
N LYS A 5 -12.47 -16.69 -19.79
CA LYS A 5 -11.34 -16.52 -20.73
C LYS A 5 -9.97 -16.87 -20.11
N ARG A 6 -9.92 -17.22 -18.83
CA ARG A 6 -8.68 -17.55 -18.11
C ARG A 6 -8.84 -18.97 -17.61
N GLY A 7 -7.96 -19.89 -18.00
CA GLY A 7 -7.99 -21.32 -17.65
C GLY A 7 -7.80 -21.64 -16.16
N THR A 8 -8.18 -20.72 -15.27
CA THR A 8 -8.22 -20.92 -13.82
C THR A 8 -9.37 -21.87 -13.48
N LYS A 9 -9.02 -23.10 -13.12
CA LYS A 9 -9.96 -24.07 -12.56
C LYS A 9 -10.52 -23.49 -11.25
N ARG A 10 -11.84 -23.56 -11.07
CA ARG A 10 -12.46 -23.19 -9.79
C ARG A 10 -11.95 -24.14 -8.73
N ILE A 11 -11.40 -23.60 -7.64
CA ILE A 11 -11.00 -24.38 -6.48
C ILE A 11 -12.27 -24.96 -5.86
N ILE A 12 -12.34 -26.30 -5.81
CA ILE A 12 -13.41 -27.03 -5.15
C ILE A 12 -13.05 -27.09 -3.66
N SER A 13 -13.94 -26.57 -2.81
CA SER A 13 -13.76 -26.62 -1.35
C SER A 13 -13.87 -28.05 -0.83
N THR A 14 -13.04 -28.40 0.15
CA THR A 14 -13.10 -29.70 0.83
C THR A 14 -14.41 -29.84 1.62
N GLU A 15 -14.88 -31.08 1.80
CA GLU A 15 -16.15 -31.38 2.50
C GLU A 15 -16.18 -30.81 3.93
N GLN A 16 -15.03 -30.88 4.62
CA GLN A 16 -14.88 -30.37 6.00
C GLN A 16 -15.01 -28.85 6.06
N ALA A 17 -14.38 -28.12 5.12
CA ALA A 17 -14.48 -26.66 5.06
C ALA A 17 -15.91 -26.19 4.76
N MET A 18 -16.67 -26.96 3.97
CA MET A 18 -18.09 -26.67 3.72
C MET A 18 -18.93 -26.84 4.97
N LYS A 19 -18.72 -27.91 5.76
CA LYS A 19 -19.46 -28.16 7.00
C LYS A 19 -19.20 -27.06 8.04
N ALA A 20 -17.93 -26.66 8.22
CA ALA A 20 -17.56 -25.58 9.14
C ALA A 20 -18.15 -24.23 8.71
N ALA A 21 -18.12 -23.90 7.41
CA ALA A 21 -18.71 -22.67 6.90
C ALA A 21 -20.24 -22.63 7.08
N VAL A 22 -20.94 -23.76 6.91
CA VAL A 22 -22.39 -23.85 7.15
C VAL A 22 -22.72 -23.62 8.62
N GLN A 23 -21.93 -24.19 9.53
CA GLN A 23 -22.10 -24.00 10.97
C GLN A 23 -21.94 -22.52 11.36
N ASP A 24 -20.92 -21.83 10.84
CA ASP A 24 -20.70 -20.41 11.12
C ASP A 24 -21.87 -19.51 10.64
N ILE A 25 -22.49 -19.83 9.51
CA ILE A 25 -23.64 -19.05 9.00
C ILE A 25 -24.83 -19.17 9.94
N LEU A 26 -25.04 -20.36 10.48
CA LEU A 26 -26.12 -20.62 11.44
C LEU A 26 -25.87 -19.90 12.77
N GLU A 27 -24.63 -19.90 13.25
CA GLU A 27 -24.28 -19.33 14.56
C GLU A 27 -24.09 -17.81 14.53
N THR A 28 -23.51 -17.26 13.47
CA THR A 28 -23.08 -15.85 13.40
C THR A 28 -23.86 -14.99 12.40
N HIS A 29 -24.83 -15.59 11.70
CA HIS A 29 -25.66 -14.95 10.67
C HIS A 29 -24.88 -14.21 9.57
N MET A 30 -23.63 -14.62 9.31
CA MET A 30 -22.81 -14.02 8.25
C MET A 30 -23.12 -14.59 6.87
N SER A 31 -22.68 -13.87 5.83
CA SER A 31 -22.88 -14.31 4.45
C SER A 31 -22.04 -15.54 4.09
N LEU A 32 -22.59 -16.41 3.23
CA LEU A 32 -21.92 -17.59 2.66
C LEU A 32 -20.52 -17.30 2.09
N LYS A 33 -20.34 -16.12 1.50
CA LYS A 33 -19.06 -15.69 0.93
C LYS A 33 -18.00 -15.51 2.03
N VAL A 34 -18.36 -14.81 3.11
CA VAL A 34 -17.46 -14.55 4.24
C VAL A 34 -17.11 -15.84 4.97
N ALA A 35 -18.08 -16.71 5.21
CA ALA A 35 -17.84 -18.01 5.84
C ALA A 35 -16.93 -18.90 4.98
N ARG A 36 -17.11 -18.90 3.65
CA ARG A 36 -16.23 -19.60 2.72
C ARG A 36 -14.80 -19.06 2.78
N ASP A 37 -14.62 -17.75 2.77
CA ASP A 37 -13.29 -17.13 2.71
C ASP A 37 -12.47 -17.43 3.99
N LYS A 38 -13.13 -17.56 5.14
CA LYS A 38 -12.48 -17.97 6.41
C LYS A 38 -11.93 -19.40 6.41
N HIS A 39 -12.68 -20.33 5.83
CA HIS A 39 -12.34 -21.77 5.84
C HIS A 39 -11.61 -22.24 4.58
N ASN A 40 -11.37 -21.34 3.62
CA ASN A 40 -10.63 -21.65 2.41
C ASN A 40 -9.12 -21.51 2.69
N THR A 41 -8.51 -22.60 3.17
CA THR A 41 -7.12 -22.73 3.63
C THR A 41 -6.03 -22.59 2.54
N LEU A 42 -6.34 -21.98 1.39
CA LEU A 42 -5.43 -21.93 0.24
C LEU A 42 -4.77 -20.59 -0.01
N ILE A 43 -5.20 -19.50 0.63
CA ILE A 43 -4.57 -18.19 0.41
C ILE A 43 -4.56 -17.40 1.71
N ASP A 44 -3.41 -17.40 2.40
CA ASP A 44 -3.04 -16.31 3.31
C ASP A 44 -2.98 -15.03 2.44
N PHE A 45 -4.08 -14.27 2.41
CA PHE A 45 -4.12 -13.02 1.67
C PHE A 45 -3.40 -11.95 2.50
N SER A 46 -2.07 -11.91 2.40
CA SER A 46 -1.27 -10.79 2.87
C SER A 46 -1.38 -9.65 1.87
N TYR A 47 -2.07 -8.57 2.25
CA TYR A 47 -2.12 -7.34 1.49
C TYR A 47 -1.07 -6.36 2.02
N ASP A 48 0.07 -6.31 1.36
CA ASP A 48 1.09 -5.29 1.61
C ASP A 48 0.89 -4.13 0.61
N PRO A 49 0.35 -2.98 1.05
CA PRO A 49 0.22 -1.83 0.17
C PRO A 49 1.61 -1.34 -0.23
N LYS A 50 1.88 -1.28 -1.54
CA LYS A 50 3.09 -0.63 -2.08
C LYS A 50 2.94 0.89 -1.96
N LEU A 51 3.24 1.44 -0.78
CA LEU A 51 3.20 2.88 -0.51
C LEU A 51 4.40 3.64 -1.08
N ASP A 52 5.47 2.92 -1.44
CA ASP A 52 6.76 3.50 -1.83
C ASP A 52 6.87 3.90 -3.31
N ILE A 53 5.81 3.73 -4.11
CA ILE A 53 5.84 3.94 -5.57
C ILE A 53 6.13 5.41 -5.94
N HIS A 54 5.80 6.35 -5.05
CA HIS A 54 6.02 7.79 -5.25
C HIS A 54 7.08 8.38 -4.31
N ARG A 55 7.90 7.55 -3.67
CA ARG A 55 8.92 8.03 -2.74
C ARG A 55 10.15 8.50 -3.52
N LEU A 56 10.35 9.82 -3.54
CA LEU A 56 11.48 10.46 -4.23
C LEU A 56 12.81 10.34 -3.46
N PHE A 57 12.75 10.46 -2.14
CA PHE A 57 13.93 10.50 -1.27
C PHE A 57 14.07 9.23 -0.42
N SER A 58 15.30 8.73 -0.31
CA SER A 58 15.68 7.67 0.62
C SER A 58 15.49 8.14 2.08
N SER A 59 15.63 7.24 3.06
CA SER A 59 15.56 7.66 4.48
C SER A 59 16.70 8.60 4.85
N GLU A 60 17.89 8.35 4.31
CA GLU A 60 19.10 9.13 4.56
C GLU A 60 18.99 10.51 3.91
N GLU A 61 18.57 10.58 2.64
CA GLU A 61 18.39 11.84 1.91
C GLU A 61 17.35 12.76 2.55
N LYS A 62 16.27 12.18 3.13
CA LYS A 62 15.28 12.95 3.89
C LYS A 62 15.89 13.60 5.12
N GLN A 63 16.82 12.90 5.76
CA GLN A 63 17.46 13.38 6.98
C GLN A 63 18.45 14.50 6.67
N GLU A 64 19.28 14.34 5.63
CA GLU A 64 20.16 15.39 5.12
C GLU A 64 19.37 16.65 4.72
N LEU A 65 18.29 16.48 3.96
CA LEU A 65 17.44 17.60 3.53
C LEU A 65 16.78 18.29 4.74
N ALA A 66 16.34 17.53 5.75
CA ALA A 66 15.76 18.09 6.96
C ALA A 66 16.80 18.87 7.76
N ASP A 67 18.03 18.38 7.84
CA ASP A 67 19.11 19.02 8.57
C ASP A 67 19.61 20.29 7.88
N TYR A 68 19.48 20.37 6.55
CA TYR A 68 19.67 21.60 5.79
C TYR A 68 18.50 22.60 5.96
N LEU A 69 17.25 22.12 5.90
CA LEU A 69 16.07 23.00 5.93
C LEU A 69 15.83 23.68 7.29
N LYS A 70 16.13 23.01 8.41
CA LYS A 70 15.95 23.57 9.76
C LYS A 70 16.72 24.89 9.98
N PRO A 71 18.04 24.98 9.75
CA PRO A 71 18.78 26.21 9.94
C PRO A 71 18.38 27.28 8.92
N VAL A 72 18.12 26.90 7.66
CA VAL A 72 17.65 27.83 6.62
C VAL A 72 16.32 28.46 7.01
N ALA A 73 15.38 27.68 7.53
CA ALA A 73 14.12 28.19 8.08
C ALA A 73 14.36 29.16 9.22
N HIS A 74 15.32 28.90 10.10
CA HIS A 74 15.66 29.82 11.18
C HIS A 74 16.22 31.16 10.65
N PHE A 75 17.13 31.13 9.68
CA PHE A 75 17.74 32.34 9.10
C PHE A 75 16.77 33.21 8.32
N HIS A 76 15.74 32.62 7.71
CA HIS A 76 14.75 33.34 6.91
C HIS A 76 13.46 33.69 7.66
N TYR A 77 13.46 33.62 9.00
CA TYR A 77 12.27 33.86 9.83
C TYR A 77 11.09 32.92 9.51
N GLY A 78 11.43 31.69 9.12
CA GLY A 78 10.50 30.68 8.64
C GLY A 78 10.57 30.53 7.12
N LEU A 79 10.29 29.31 6.64
CA LEU A 79 10.07 29.05 5.22
C LEU A 79 8.59 28.85 4.99
N THR A 80 8.07 29.46 3.94
CA THR A 80 6.74 29.12 3.43
C THR A 80 6.75 27.71 2.84
N THR A 81 5.56 27.11 2.71
CA THR A 81 5.38 25.78 2.08
C THR A 81 5.88 25.75 0.62
N TYR A 82 5.79 26.88 -0.08
CA TYR A 82 6.31 27.03 -1.45
C TYR A 82 7.84 27.02 -1.46
N GLN A 83 8.49 27.80 -0.61
CA GLN A 83 9.96 27.87 -0.55
C GLN A 83 10.58 26.53 -0.11
N THR A 84 9.98 25.85 0.86
CA THR A 84 10.41 24.50 1.27
C THR A 84 10.32 23.49 0.13
N ARG A 85 9.21 23.50 -0.63
CA ARG A 85 9.09 22.65 -1.82
C ARG A 85 10.09 23.00 -2.91
N LYS A 86 10.33 24.29 -3.14
CA LYS A 86 11.30 24.75 -4.13
C LYS A 86 12.71 24.24 -3.78
N LEU A 87 13.14 24.42 -2.53
CA LEU A 87 14.44 23.91 -2.08
C LEU A 87 14.55 22.39 -2.17
N ALA A 88 13.48 21.66 -1.84
CA ALA A 88 13.45 20.21 -1.98
C ALA A 88 13.51 19.76 -3.46
N TYR A 89 12.86 20.51 -4.35
CA TYR A 89 12.93 20.28 -5.80
C TYR A 89 14.34 20.54 -6.33
N ASP A 90 14.93 21.69 -5.98
CA ASP A 90 16.29 22.06 -6.38
C ASP A 90 17.31 21.01 -5.90
N TYR A 91 17.18 20.51 -4.66
CA TYR A 91 18.01 19.42 -4.11
C TYR A 91 17.84 18.11 -4.89
N ALA A 92 16.61 17.77 -5.27
CA ALA A 92 16.34 16.58 -6.08
C ALA A 92 16.91 16.72 -7.51
N GLU A 93 16.84 17.91 -8.10
CA GLU A 93 17.40 18.22 -9.42
C GLU A 93 18.93 18.10 -9.41
N THR A 94 19.60 18.67 -8.39
CA THR A 94 21.07 18.55 -8.26
C THR A 94 21.52 17.11 -8.05
N ASN A 95 20.70 16.29 -7.42
CA ASN A 95 20.97 14.86 -7.19
C ASN A 95 20.51 13.96 -8.35
N GLY A 96 20.02 14.54 -9.45
CA GLY A 96 19.61 13.81 -10.64
C GLY A 96 18.41 12.86 -10.41
N LYS A 97 17.53 13.17 -9.45
CA LYS A 97 16.35 12.36 -9.17
C LYS A 97 15.30 12.54 -10.26
N ASN A 98 14.50 11.49 -10.49
CA ASN A 98 13.41 11.54 -11.45
C ASN A 98 12.23 12.33 -10.85
N LEU A 99 12.10 13.60 -11.25
CA LEU A 99 11.09 14.52 -10.77
C LEU A 99 9.79 14.34 -11.56
N PRO A 100 8.62 14.28 -10.89
CA PRO A 100 7.34 14.31 -11.58
C PRO A 100 7.16 15.67 -12.26
N ILE A 101 6.93 15.64 -13.57
CA ILE A 101 6.64 16.81 -14.43
C ILE A 101 5.20 17.28 -14.19
#